data_AF-A0A7J7GLA3-F1
#
_entry.id   AF-A0A7J7GLA3-F1
#
_cell.length_a   1.000
_cell.length_b   1.000
_cell.length_c   1.000
_cell.angle_alpha   90.00
_cell.angle_beta   90.00
_cell.angle_gamma   90.00
#
_symmetry.space_group_name_H-M   'P 1'
#
loop_
_entity.id
_entity.type
_entity.pdbx_description
1 polymer ?
#
loop_
_entity_poly.entity_id
_entity_poly.type
_entity_poly.pdbx_seq_one_letter_code
_entity_poly.pdbx_strand_id
1 'polypeptide(L)'
;MTQTNAKQTSNLITSLSKQATDPKLRNIHSMCAENYKDAINNLNQAKNAMNSGDFDGMNAKASAAETDSSICEDGFQRTPKPFQLQQANKKVSELL
;
A
#
# COMPACT_ATOMS: atom_id res chain seq x y z
N MET A 1 3.43 13.72 -0.10
CA MET A 1 2.02 13.37 -0.39
C MET A 1 1.83 11.85 -0.46
N THR A 2 2.68 11.11 -1.17
CA THR A 2 2.65 9.63 -1.31
C THR A 2 2.57 8.89 0.03
N GLN A 3 3.42 9.23 1.01
CA GLN A 3 3.35 8.63 2.35
C GLN A 3 2.01 8.86 3.08
N THR A 4 1.42 10.05 2.93
CA THR A 4 0.14 10.36 3.58
C THR A 4 -0.97 9.50 2.99
N ASN A 5 -0.99 9.34 1.67
CA ASN A 5 -1.96 8.50 0.97
C ASN A 5 -1.77 7.01 1.32
N ALA A 6 -0.52 6.53 1.42
CA ALA A 6 -0.23 5.15 1.84
C ALA A 6 -0.71 4.89 3.28
N LYS A 7 -0.49 5.83 4.21
CA LYS A 7 -1.00 5.76 5.59
C LYS A 7 -2.52 5.76 5.66
N GLN A 8 -3.19 6.64 4.90
CA GLN A 8 -4.65 6.68 4.82
C GLN A 8 -5.22 5.36 4.28
N THR A 9 -4.59 4.79 3.26
CA THR A 9 -5.00 3.52 2.66
C THR A 9 -4.82 2.36 3.64
N SER A 10 -3.69 2.29 4.35
CA SER A 10 -3.45 1.29 5.41
C SER A 10 -4.52 1.36 6.52
N ASN A 11 -4.89 2.57 6.95
CA ASN A 11 -5.95 2.75 7.96
C ASN A 11 -7.32 2.29 7.44
N LEU A 12 -7.65 2.60 6.19
CA LEU A 12 -8.88 2.14 5.54
C LEU A 12 -8.93 0.61 5.46
N ILE A 13 -7.84 -0.03 5.00
CA ILE A 13 -7.74 -1.49 4.91
C ILE A 13 -7.92 -2.14 6.29
N THR A 14 -7.28 -1.58 7.31
CA THR A 14 -7.41 -2.07 8.69
C THR A 14 -8.86 -1.98 9.17
N SER A 15 -9.57 -0.90 8.84
CA SER A 15 -10.99 -0.74 9.17
C SER A 15 -11.88 -1.76 8.45
N LEU A 16 -11.66 -1.95 7.14
CA LEU A 16 -12.38 -2.92 6.32
C LEU A 16 -12.13 -4.36 6.81
N SER A 17 -10.90 -4.69 7.18
CA SER A 17 -10.54 -6.01 7.73
C SER A 17 -11.31 -6.36 8.99
N LYS A 18 -11.59 -5.38 9.86
CA LYS A 18 -12.34 -5.57 11.11
C LYS A 18 -13.84 -5.78 10.87
N GLN A 19 -14.36 -5.24 9.75
CA GLN A 19 -15.76 -5.33 9.37
C GLN A 19 -16.06 -6.56 8.49
N ALA A 20 -15.04 -7.19 7.91
CA ALA A 20 -15.19 -8.35 7.05
C ALA A 20 -15.65 -9.59 7.84
N THR A 21 -16.83 -10.10 7.51
CA THR A 21 -17.37 -11.37 8.02
C THR A 21 -16.93 -12.57 7.18
N ASP A 22 -16.66 -12.34 5.89
CA ASP A 22 -16.11 -13.34 4.97
C ASP A 22 -14.62 -13.60 5.30
N PRO A 23 -14.22 -14.86 5.61
CA PRO A 23 -12.83 -15.19 5.95
C PRO A 23 -11.83 -14.92 4.81
N LYS A 24 -12.22 -15.12 3.55
CA LYS A 24 -11.38 -14.85 2.38
C LYS A 24 -11.17 -13.34 2.24
N LEU A 25 -12.23 -12.55 2.40
CA LEU A 25 -12.15 -11.09 2.37
C LEU A 25 -11.26 -10.55 3.50
N ARG A 26 -11.39 -11.10 4.71
CA ARG A 26 -10.53 -10.76 5.85
C ARG A 26 -9.06 -11.09 5.58
N ASN A 27 -8.78 -12.22 4.94
CA ASN A 27 -7.40 -12.59 4.59
C ASN A 27 -6.81 -11.62 3.56
N ILE A 28 -7.58 -11.28 2.51
CA ILE A 28 -7.16 -10.29 1.51
C ILE A 28 -6.88 -8.94 2.18
N HIS A 29 -7.75 -8.46 3.07
CA HIS A 29 -7.51 -7.22 3.80
C HIS A 29 -6.29 -7.29 4.73
N SER A 30 -6.03 -8.43 5.37
CA SER A 30 -4.84 -8.60 6.22
C SER A 30 -3.56 -8.52 5.41
N MET A 31 -3.51 -9.23 4.26
CA MET A 31 -2.39 -9.15 3.32
C MET A 31 -2.18 -7.72 2.81
N CYS A 32 -3.25 -7.03 2.39
CA CYS A 32 -3.18 -5.63 2.00
C CYS A 32 -2.61 -4.74 3.13
N ALA A 33 -3.01 -4.98 4.38
CA ALA A 33 -2.55 -4.16 5.51
C ALA A 33 -1.05 -4.33 5.78
N GLU A 34 -0.54 -5.56 5.66
CA GLU A 34 0.89 -5.87 5.78
C GLU A 34 1.69 -5.21 4.68
N ASN A 35 1.30 -5.42 3.41
CA ASN A 35 1.99 -4.81 2.28
C ASN A 35 1.98 -3.27 2.33
N TYR A 36 0.87 -2.65 2.76
CA TYR A 36 0.86 -1.19 2.94
C TYR A 36 1.77 -0.71 4.08
N LYS A 37 2.01 -1.51 5.12
CA LYS A 37 3.02 -1.18 6.15
C LYS A 37 4.42 -1.22 5.55
N ASP A 38 4.70 -2.21 4.71
CA ASP A 38 5.98 -2.35 4.01
C ASP A 38 6.19 -1.20 3.02
N ALA A 39 5.16 -0.83 2.24
CA ALA A 39 5.19 0.32 1.36
C ALA A 39 5.50 1.63 2.12
N ILE A 40 4.89 1.84 3.29
CA ILE A 40 5.17 3.01 4.14
C ILE A 40 6.62 2.99 4.64
N ASN A 41 7.13 1.83 5.03
CA ASN A 41 8.51 1.68 5.48
C ASN A 41 9.51 1.97 4.34
N ASN A 42 9.25 1.43 3.15
CA ASN A 42 10.04 1.68 1.95
C ASN A 42 10.01 3.16 1.56
N LEU A 43 8.85 3.83 1.62
CA LEU A 43 8.75 5.28 1.40
C LEU A 43 9.51 6.12 2.45
N ASN A 44 9.64 5.66 3.69
CA ASN A 44 10.49 6.32 4.69
C ASN A 44 11.97 6.15 4.36
N GLN A 45 12.38 4.95 3.94
CA GLN A 45 13.76 4.68 3.54
C GLN A 45 14.14 5.46 2.28
N ALA A 46 13.24 5.54 1.29
CA ALA A 46 13.43 6.35 0.08
C ALA A 46 13.71 7.82 0.43
N LYS A 47 12.93 8.39 1.36
CA LYS A 47 13.14 9.76 1.85
C LYS A 47 14.52 9.93 2.50
N ASN A 48 14.95 8.95 3.30
CA ASN A 48 16.27 9.02 3.95
C ASN A 48 17.41 8.93 2.93
N ALA A 49 17.29 8.03 1.94
CA ALA A 49 18.26 7.89 0.85
C ALA A 49 18.35 9.16 0.00
N MET A 50 17.22 9.78 -0.31
CA MET A 50 17.17 11.09 -0.98
C MET A 50 17.94 12.17 -0.19
N ASN A 51 17.73 12.23 1.13
CA ASN A 51 18.41 13.21 2.00
C ASN A 51 19.92 12.96 2.10
N SER A 52 20.38 11.72 1.94
CA SER A 52 21.81 11.38 1.94
C SER A 52 22.47 11.45 0.55
N GLY A 53 21.71 11.78 -0.51
CA GLY A 53 22.19 11.78 -1.88
C GLY A 53 22.32 10.39 -2.52
N ASP A 54 21.77 9.35 -1.90
CA ASP A 54 21.71 7.99 -2.42
C ASP A 54 20.47 7.85 -3.33
N PHE A 55 20.58 8.32 -4.56
CA PHE A 55 19.47 8.33 -5.52
C PHE A 55 19.12 6.93 -6.04
N ASP A 56 20.10 6.03 -6.14
CA ASP A 56 19.87 4.64 -6.52
C ASP A 56 19.07 3.90 -5.43
N GLY A 57 19.47 4.08 -4.17
CA GLY A 57 18.74 3.56 -3.02
C GLY A 57 17.34 4.18 -2.89
N MET A 58 17.20 5.48 -3.15
CA MET A 58 15.90 6.14 -3.20
C MET A 58 14.98 5.49 -4.25
N ASN A 59 15.47 5.31 -5.47
CA ASN A 59 14.69 4.74 -6.57
C ASN A 59 14.29 3.29 -6.28
N ALA A 60 15.23 2.47 -5.79
CA ALA A 60 14.95 1.08 -5.42
C ALA A 60 13.85 0.98 -4.34
N LYS A 61 13.87 1.87 -3.34
CA LYS A 61 12.86 1.89 -2.27
C LYS A 61 11.50 2.41 -2.76
N ALA A 62 11.47 3.36 -3.68
CA ALA A 62 10.22 3.79 -4.31
C ALA A 62 9.57 2.66 -5.11
N SER A 63 10.33 1.95 -5.96
CA SER A 63 9.81 0.80 -6.72
C SER A 63 9.36 -0.37 -5.83
N ALA A 64 10.04 -0.60 -4.71
CA ALA A 64 9.59 -1.57 -3.72
C ALA A 64 8.22 -1.18 -3.11
N ALA A 65 8.05 0.10 -2.75
CA ALA A 65 6.76 0.58 -2.23
C ALA A 65 5.61 0.49 -3.25
N GLU A 66 5.91 0.65 -4.55
CA GLU A 66 4.95 0.44 -5.64
C GLU A 66 4.53 -1.03 -5.74
N THR A 67 5.50 -1.93 -5.70
CA THR A 67 5.26 -3.38 -5.71
C THR A 67 4.42 -3.81 -4.51
N ASP A 68 4.77 -3.34 -3.31
CA ASP A 68 4.02 -3.65 -2.10
C ASP A 68 2.57 -3.12 -2.21
N SER A 69 2.39 -1.90 -2.72
CA SER A 69 1.05 -1.31 -2.88
C SER A 69 0.19 -2.05 -3.92
N SER A 70 0.80 -2.60 -4.98
CA SER A 70 0.10 -3.28 -6.06
C SER A 70 -0.35 -4.71 -5.69
N ILE A 71 0.31 -5.38 -4.74
CA ILE A 71 -0.13 -6.69 -4.23
C ILE A 71 -1.56 -6.62 -3.67
N CYS A 72 -1.96 -5.48 -3.11
CA CYS A 72 -3.34 -5.30 -2.67
C CYS A 72 -4.32 -5.27 -3.83
N GLU A 73 -3.98 -4.69 -4.98
CA GLU A 73 -4.81 -4.76 -6.19
C GLU A 73 -4.98 -6.20 -6.68
N ASP A 74 -3.92 -7.01 -6.59
CA ASP A 74 -3.89 -8.39 -7.10
C ASP A 74 -4.70 -9.37 -6.24
N GLY A 75 -4.71 -9.18 -4.92
CA GLY A 75 -5.50 -10.00 -4.00
C GLY A 75 -7.01 -10.01 -4.30
N PHE A 76 -7.51 -9.00 -5.02
CA PHE A 76 -8.91 -8.90 -5.44
C PHE A 76 -9.16 -9.26 -6.92
N GLN A 77 -8.20 -9.78 -7.68
CA GLN A 77 -8.45 -10.15 -9.10
C GLN A 77 -9.62 -11.13 -9.29
N ARG A 78 -9.99 -11.90 -8.26
CA ARG A 78 -11.14 -12.83 -8.27
C ARG A 78 -12.19 -12.52 -7.21
N THR A 79 -12.22 -11.30 -6.68
CA THR A 79 -13.16 -10.90 -5.62
C THR A 79 -13.52 -9.42 -5.79
N PRO A 80 -14.80 -9.02 -5.74
CA PRO A 80 -15.17 -7.62 -5.92
C PRO A 80 -14.39 -6.70 -4.96
N LYS A 81 -13.66 -5.73 -5.52
CA LYS A 81 -12.94 -4.72 -4.75
C LYS A 81 -13.95 -3.78 -4.07
N PRO A 82 -13.82 -3.50 -2.77
CA PRO A 82 -14.52 -2.37 -2.18
C PRO A 82 -14.14 -1.09 -2.93
N PHE A 83 -15.12 -0.32 -3.42
CA PHE A 83 -14.90 0.88 -4.22
C PHE A 83 -13.98 1.91 -3.52
N GLN A 84 -14.09 2.01 -2.20
CA GLN A 84 -13.24 2.88 -1.38
C GLN A 84 -11.76 2.45 -1.43
N LEU A 85 -11.49 1.15 -1.47
CA LEU A 85 -10.13 0.61 -1.53
C LEU A 85 -9.52 0.84 -2.92
N GLN A 86 -10.30 0.63 -3.98
CA GLN A 86 -9.85 0.88 -5.35
C GLN A 86 -9.43 2.34 -5.56
N GLN A 87 -10.20 3.31 -5.05
CA GLN A 87 -9.83 4.72 -5.14
C GLN A 87 -8.57 5.07 -4.32
N ALA A 88 -8.42 4.44 -3.15
CA ALA A 88 -7.28 4.67 -2.27
C ALA A 88 -5.98 4.15 -2.89
N ASN A 89 -6.01 2.95 -3.47
CA ASN A 89 -4.88 2.34 -4.17
C ASN A 89 -4.42 3.20 -5.36
N LYS A 90 -5.36 3.64 -6.21
CA LYS A 90 -5.05 4.48 -7.39
C LYS A 90 -4.29 5.76 -7.03
N LYS A 91 -4.67 6.41 -5.92
CA LYS A 91 -4.00 7.63 -5.42
C LYS A 91 -2.57 7.40 -4.91
N VAL A 92 -2.22 6.17 -4.56
CA VAL A 92 -0.86 5.80 -4.13
C VAL A 92 -0.01 5.49 -5.36
N SER A 93 -0.54 4.71 -6.30
CA SER A 93 0.15 4.37 -7.56
C SER A 93 0.43 5.57 -8.46
N GLU A 94 -0.45 6.58 -8.51
CA GLU A 94 -0.20 7.80 -9.31
C GLU A 94 0.92 8.70 -8.75
N LEU A 95 1.45 8.41 -7.56
CA LEU A 95 2.42 9.24 -6.84
C LEU A 95 3.71 8.49 -6.47
N LEU A 96 3.87 7.26 -6.97
CA LEU A 96 5.08 6.44 -6.91
C LEU A 96 5.72 6.45 -8.29
#